data_AF-A0A0H2WEV5-F1
#
_entry.id   AF-A0A0H2WEV5-F1
#
_cell.length_a   1.000
_cell.length_b   1.000
_cell.length_c   1.000
_cell.angle_alpha   90.00
_cell.angle_beta   90.00
_cell.angle_gamma   90.00
#
_symmetry.space_group_name_H-M   'P 1'
#
loop_
_entity.id
_entity.type
_entity.pdbx_description
1 polymer ?
#
loop_
_entity_poly.entity_id
_entity_poly.type
_entity_poly.pdbx_seq_one_letter_code
_entity_poly.pdbx_strand_id
1 'polypeptide(L)'
;MRRRFWRHSIGIAPQAVFVRLSSQRSANMVQNRVDEIVQAIASETHTPAEAVSRLYEEALAEYSEGARVRDYLTVLVAKRVRETLRNRTH
;
A
#
# COMPACT_ATOMS: atom_id res chain seq x y z
N MET A 1 -41.23 -18.07 -18.04
CA MET A 1 -41.24 -17.70 -19.47
C MET A 1 -41.15 -16.18 -19.60
N ARG A 2 -40.28 -15.72 -20.50
CA ARG A 2 -39.94 -14.31 -20.77
C ARG A 2 -41.16 -13.48 -21.19
N ARG A 3 -41.19 -12.18 -20.86
CA ARG A 3 -41.06 -11.07 -21.83
C ARG A 3 -41.48 -9.70 -21.27
N ARG A 4 -40.72 -8.69 -21.73
CA ARG A 4 -41.06 -7.27 -21.96
C ARG A 4 -41.05 -6.34 -20.73
N PHE A 5 -40.17 -5.34 -20.73
CA PHE A 5 -40.51 -4.03 -21.31
C PHE A 5 -39.28 -3.13 -21.39
N TRP A 6 -38.92 -2.73 -22.61
CA TRP A 6 -38.03 -1.59 -22.88
C TRP A 6 -38.93 -0.45 -23.35
N ARG A 7 -38.99 0.69 -22.64
CA ARG A 7 -39.31 1.99 -23.25
C ARG A 7 -38.90 3.17 -22.36
N HIS A 8 -37.84 3.83 -22.80
CA HIS A 8 -37.60 5.29 -22.86
C HIS A 8 -38.29 6.20 -21.83
N SER A 9 -37.48 6.92 -21.05
CA SER A 9 -37.64 8.36 -20.85
C SER A 9 -36.30 9.03 -20.54
N ILE A 10 -36.03 10.07 -21.32
CA ILE A 10 -34.93 11.02 -21.21
C ILE A 10 -35.22 11.96 -20.03
N GLY A 11 -34.22 12.25 -19.21
CA GLY A 11 -34.35 13.23 -18.13
C GLY A 11 -33.06 13.41 -17.32
N ILE A 12 -32.20 14.30 -17.81
CA ILE A 12 -31.37 15.29 -17.08
C ILE A 12 -30.54 14.81 -15.86
N ALA A 13 -29.24 15.10 -15.96
CA ALA A 13 -28.13 14.81 -15.07
C ALA A 13 -28.38 14.90 -13.54
N PRO A 14 -27.83 13.97 -12.74
CA PRO A 14 -27.51 14.22 -11.35
C PRO A 14 -26.17 14.96 -11.25
N GLN A 15 -26.21 16.29 -11.07
CA GLN A 15 -25.08 17.02 -10.46
C GLN A 15 -24.93 16.61 -8.99
N ALA A 16 -24.29 15.46 -8.76
CA ALA A 16 -23.83 15.03 -7.44
C ALA A 16 -22.67 14.04 -7.53
N VAL A 17 -21.75 14.23 -8.49
CA VAL A 17 -20.53 13.42 -8.61
C VAL A 17 -19.34 14.35 -8.82
N PHE A 18 -19.03 15.19 -7.83
CA PHE A 18 -17.75 15.90 -7.83
C PHE A 18 -17.25 16.23 -6.42
N VAL A 19 -17.17 15.22 -5.55
CA VAL A 19 -16.24 15.20 -4.41
C VAL A 19 -15.94 13.74 -4.07
N ARG A 20 -15.08 13.11 -4.88
CA ARG A 20 -14.49 11.80 -4.53
C ARG A 20 -13.12 11.55 -5.17
N LEU A 21 -12.72 12.32 -6.19
CA LEU A 21 -11.49 12.03 -6.94
C LEU A 21 -10.20 12.71 -6.43
N SER A 22 -10.24 13.46 -5.33
CA SER A 22 -9.06 14.12 -4.76
C SER A 22 -8.47 13.42 -3.53
N SER A 23 -9.13 12.38 -2.98
CA SER A 23 -8.62 11.63 -1.82
C SER A 23 -7.92 10.31 -2.18
N GLN A 24 -7.92 9.89 -3.45
CA GLN A 24 -7.28 8.63 -3.88
C GLN A 24 -5.79 8.80 -4.25
N ARG A 25 -5.35 10.02 -4.57
CA ARG A 25 -4.00 10.28 -5.10
C ARG A 25 -2.91 10.28 -4.02
N SER A 26 -3.27 10.55 -2.77
CA SER A 26 -2.32 10.58 -1.65
C SER A 26 -1.99 9.18 -1.08
N ALA A 27 -2.94 8.25 -1.07
CA ALA A 27 -2.67 6.88 -0.62
C ALA A 27 -1.79 6.10 -1.63
N ASN A 28 -1.92 6.39 -2.92
CA ASN A 28 -1.16 5.71 -3.97
C ASN A 28 0.36 6.04 -3.91
N MET A 29 0.72 7.28 -3.56
CA MET A 29 2.13 7.66 -3.41
C MET A 29 2.83 6.95 -2.24
N VAL A 30 2.12 6.71 -1.14
CA VAL A 30 2.69 6.00 0.02
C VAL A 30 2.87 4.51 -0.30
N GLN A 31 1.92 3.91 -1.01
CA GLN A 31 2.01 2.51 -1.46
C GLN A 31 3.18 2.32 -2.43
N ASN A 32 3.37 3.23 -3.40
CA ASN A 32 4.49 3.19 -4.34
C ASN A 32 5.85 3.27 -3.64
N ARG A 33 5.99 4.16 -2.65
CA ARG A 33 7.25 4.30 -1.91
C ARG A 33 7.60 3.04 -1.11
N VAL A 34 6.61 2.34 -0.57
CA VAL A 34 6.85 1.10 0.18
C VAL A 34 7.32 -0.01 -0.76
N ASP A 35 6.70 -0.16 -1.94
CA ASP A 35 7.09 -1.14 -2.94
C ASP A 35 8.54 -0.91 -3.43
N GLU A 36 8.92 0.34 -3.70
CA GLU A 36 10.29 0.71 -4.08
C GLU A 36 11.31 0.34 -3.00
N ILE A 37 10.97 0.53 -1.72
CA ILE A 37 11.84 0.19 -0.59
C ILE A 37 11.99 -1.33 -0.48
N VAL A 38 10.90 -2.09 -0.61
CA VAL A 38 10.93 -3.56 -0.58
C VAL A 38 11.78 -4.11 -1.72
N GLN A 39 11.61 -3.59 -2.94
CA GLN A 39 12.42 -3.95 -4.11
C GLN A 39 13.91 -3.61 -3.94
N ALA A 40 14.21 -2.44 -3.40
CA ALA A 40 15.59 -2.03 -3.11
C ALA A 40 16.25 -2.99 -2.12
N ILE A 41 15.57 -3.28 -0.99
CA ILE A 41 16.10 -4.20 0.03
C ILE A 41 16.29 -5.60 -0.56
N ALA A 42 15.29 -6.13 -1.28
CA ALA A 42 15.36 -7.44 -1.92
C ALA A 42 16.58 -7.56 -2.87
N SER A 43 16.84 -6.51 -3.64
CA SER A 43 17.99 -6.42 -4.54
C SER A 43 19.32 -6.34 -3.77
N GLU A 44 19.38 -5.54 -2.71
CA GLU A 44 20.58 -5.38 -1.87
C GLU A 44 20.96 -6.68 -1.14
N THR A 45 19.96 -7.41 -0.62
CA THR A 45 20.18 -8.61 0.20
C THR A 45 20.01 -9.93 -0.56
N HIS A 46 19.80 -9.88 -1.89
CA HIS A 46 19.54 -11.05 -2.75
C HIS A 46 18.43 -11.96 -2.18
N THR A 47 17.43 -11.37 -1.53
CA THR A 47 16.34 -12.08 -0.85
C THR A 47 15.05 -11.89 -1.66
N PRO A 48 14.19 -12.91 -1.81
CA PRO A 48 12.94 -12.75 -2.54
C PRO A 48 12.07 -11.65 -1.93
N ALA A 49 11.48 -10.80 -2.77
CA ALA A 49 10.63 -9.69 -2.34
C ALA A 49 9.47 -10.14 -1.45
N GLU A 50 8.89 -11.32 -1.69
CA GLU A 50 7.88 -11.94 -0.81
C GLU A 50 8.34 -12.09 0.65
N ALA A 51 9.60 -12.52 0.87
CA ALA A 51 10.16 -12.66 2.22
C ALA A 51 10.45 -11.30 2.85
N VAL A 52 10.89 -10.33 2.05
CA VAL A 52 11.12 -8.95 2.48
C VAL A 52 9.79 -8.27 2.85
N SER A 53 8.74 -8.46 2.06
CA SER A 53 7.38 -7.97 2.35
C SER A 53 6.85 -8.52 3.66
N ARG A 54 6.94 -9.82 3.91
CA ARG A 54 6.51 -10.40 5.20
C ARG A 54 7.27 -9.81 6.38
N LEU A 55 8.60 -9.72 6.29
CA LEU A 55 9.42 -9.11 7.34
C LEU A 55 9.07 -7.63 7.55
N TYR A 56 8.77 -6.93 6.46
CA TYR A 56 8.36 -5.53 6.49
C TYR A 56 7.01 -5.36 7.19
N GLU A 57 6.02 -6.20 6.88
CA GLU A 57 4.69 -6.19 7.52
C GLU A 57 4.76 -6.56 9.01
N GLU A 58 5.56 -7.57 9.36
CA GLU A 58 5.79 -7.95 10.76
C GLU A 58 6.41 -6.80 11.56
N ALA A 59 7.48 -6.20 11.04
CA ALA A 59 8.12 -5.06 11.69
C ALA A 59 7.21 -3.83 11.71
N LEU A 60 6.41 -3.60 10.67
CA LEU A 60 5.45 -2.50 10.63
C LEU A 60 4.35 -2.68 11.68
N ALA A 61 3.86 -3.90 11.89
CA ALA A 61 2.88 -4.18 12.94
C ALA A 61 3.46 -3.90 14.34
N GLU A 62 4.70 -4.36 14.59
CA GLU A 62 5.43 -4.13 15.85
C GLU A 62 5.62 -2.63 16.12
N TYR A 63 6.12 -1.87 15.13
CA TYR A 63 6.34 -0.44 15.31
C TYR A 63 5.05 0.39 15.24
N SER A 64 4.01 -0.09 14.57
CA SER A 64 2.72 0.62 14.51
C SER A 64 1.95 0.50 15.83
N GLU A 65 2.29 -0.46 16.70
CA GLU A 65 1.75 -0.53 18.06
C GLU A 65 2.35 0.62 18.89
N GLY A 66 1.54 1.66 19.14
CA GLY A 66 1.94 2.82 19.96
C GLY A 66 2.59 3.99 19.20
N ALA A 67 2.80 3.88 17.88
CA ALA A 67 3.34 4.99 17.10
C ALA A 67 2.32 6.11 16.83
N ARG A 68 2.61 7.31 17.33
CA ARG A 68 1.86 8.54 17.02
C ARG A 68 2.15 9.10 15.63
N VAL A 69 3.34 8.84 15.07
CA VAL A 69 3.77 9.40 13.78
C VAL A 69 4.11 8.24 12.83
N ARG A 70 3.25 8.01 11.85
CA ARG A 70 3.37 6.90 10.90
C ARG A 70 4.34 7.17 9.75
N ASP A 71 4.71 8.44 9.54
CA ASP A 71 5.64 8.86 8.49
C ASP A 71 7.07 8.32 8.69
N TYR A 72 7.51 8.16 9.94
CA TYR A 72 8.83 7.62 10.26
C TYR A 72 8.88 6.10 10.32
N LEU A 73 7.71 5.44 10.40
CA LEU A 73 7.63 3.98 10.49
C LEU A 73 8.29 3.33 9.28
N THR A 74 8.07 3.86 8.08
CA THR A 74 8.66 3.35 6.84
C THR A 74 10.19 3.28 6.91
N VAL A 75 10.84 4.30 7.47
CA VAL A 75 12.31 4.35 7.60
C VAL A 75 12.81 3.37 8.66
N LEU A 76 12.11 3.28 9.80
CA LEU A 76 12.46 2.38 10.89
C LEU A 76 12.31 0.91 10.48
N VAL A 77 11.20 0.57 9.83
CA VAL A 77 10.92 -0.76 9.30
C VAL A 77 11.96 -1.14 8.25
N ALA A 78 12.25 -0.27 7.28
CA ALA A 78 13.27 -0.53 6.27
C ALA A 78 14.64 -0.82 6.88
N LYS A 79 15.04 -0.04 7.90
CA LYS A 79 16.29 -0.28 8.64
C LYS A 79 16.26 -1.65 9.33
N ARG A 80 15.18 -1.97 10.06
CA ARG A 80 15.02 -3.24 10.78
C ARG A 80 15.11 -4.44 9.85
N VAL A 81 14.44 -4.38 8.70
CA VAL A 81 14.46 -5.47 7.71
C VAL A 81 15.88 -5.69 7.17
N ARG A 82 16.59 -4.62 6.80
CA ARG A 82 18.00 -4.70 6.36
C ARG A 82 18.91 -5.31 7.43
N GLU A 83 18.75 -4.90 8.69
CA GLU A 83 19.55 -5.45 9.80
C GLU A 83 19.26 -6.93 10.05
N THR A 84 17.99 -7.33 10.07
CA THR A 84 17.61 -8.74 10.24
C THR A 84 18.18 -9.62 9.11
N LEU A 85 18.17 -9.13 7.87
CA LEU A 85 18.74 -9.87 6.73
C LEU A 85 20.27 -9.94 6.83
N ARG A 86 20.94 -8.83 7.16
CA ARG A 86 22.40 -8.81 7.38
C ARG A 86 22.83 -9.79 8.47
N ASN A 87 22.07 -9.90 9.55
CA ASN A 87 22.33 -10.83 10.65
C ASN A 87 22.10 -12.30 10.30
N ARG A 88 21.36 -12.61 9.22
CA ARG A 88 21.12 -13.98 8.75
C ARG A 88 22.14 -14.44 7.71
N THR A 89 22.76 -13.50 7.00
CA THR A 89 23.78 -13.78 5.97
C THR A 89 25.17 -13.96 6.56
N HIS A 90 25.40 -13.53 7.80
CA HIS A 90 26.68 -13.63 8.53
C HIS A 90 26.67 -14.81 9.50
#